data_AF-W4VM49-F1
#
_entry.id   AF-W4VM49-F1
#
_cell.length_a   1.000
_cell.length_b   1.000
_cell.length_c   1.000
_cell.angle_alpha   90.00
_cell.angle_beta   90.00
_cell.angle_gamma   90.00
#
_symmetry.space_group_name_H-M   'P 1'
#
loop_
_entity.id
_entity.type
_entity.pdbx_description
1 polymer ?
#
loop_
_entity_poly.entity_id
_entity_poly.type
_entity_poly.pdbx_seq_one_letter_code
_entity_poly.pdbx_strand_id
1 'polypeptide(L)'
;MVLLGTLVNGLCIIIGTILGLIFTNIPDRMKETALQGIGLVVAIIGIQMAIQADNVVLILLSLLIGSLIGTGIQLEDKLNIIGKKLETRLNKKGNGKRNLTEGFVTATLIFVIGAMAIVGAIDGGFKE
;
A
#
# COMPACT_ATOMS: atom_id res chain seq x y z
N MET A 1 15.85 11.36 14.11
CA MET A 1 16.18 9.90 14.31
C MET A 1 15.74 9.11 13.07
N VAL A 2 16.70 8.79 12.19
CA VAL A 2 16.55 8.35 10.78
C VAL A 2 15.62 7.15 10.53
N LEU A 3 15.23 6.37 11.55
CA LEU A 3 14.34 5.21 11.38
C LEU A 3 13.14 5.15 12.31
N LEU A 4 13.02 6.08 13.26
CA LEU A 4 12.03 5.93 14.34
C LEU A 4 10.59 6.08 13.80
N GLY A 5 10.39 7.00 12.85
CA GLY A 5 9.10 7.17 12.16
C GLY A 5 8.68 5.91 11.37
N THR A 6 9.59 5.31 10.61
CA THR A 6 9.32 4.10 9.82
C THR A 6 9.06 2.88 10.71
N LEU A 7 9.81 2.74 11.81
CA LEU A 7 9.58 1.70 12.82
C LEU A 7 8.22 1.84 13.50
N VAL A 8 7.87 3.06 13.92
CA VAL A 8 6.56 3.34 14.51
C VAL A 8 5.43 3.07 13.52
N ASN A 9 5.59 3.48 12.26
CA ASN A 9 4.60 3.19 11.21
C ASN A 9 4.40 1.67 11.02
N GLY A 10 5.49 0.91 10.92
CA GLY A 10 5.44 -0.55 10.82
C GLY A 10 4.75 -1.19 12.04
N LEU A 11 5.07 -0.74 13.25
CA LEU A 11 4.42 -1.18 14.48
C LEU A 11 2.92 -0.86 14.49
N CYS A 12 2.51 0.33 14.06
CA CYS A 12 1.10 0.70 13.95
C CYS A 12 0.35 -0.20 12.97
N ILE A 13 0.95 -0.56 11.83
CA ILE A 13 0.35 -1.50 10.88
C ILE A 13 0.16 -2.88 11.52
N ILE A 14 1.17 -3.38 12.24
CA ILE A 14 1.09 -4.68 12.94
C ILE A 14 -0.02 -4.65 13.99
N ILE A 15 -0.03 -3.65 14.87
CA ILE A 15 -1.03 -3.52 15.94
C ILE A 15 -2.43 -3.38 15.33
N GLY A 16 -2.59 -2.51 14.33
CA GLY A 16 -3.86 -2.31 13.64
C GLY A 16 -4.37 -3.58 12.96
N THR A 17 -3.47 -4.37 12.36
CA THR A 17 -3.82 -5.66 11.75
C THR A 17 -4.28 -6.66 12.82
N ILE A 18 -3.57 -6.77 13.94
CA ILE A 18 -3.96 -7.65 15.06
C ILE A 18 -5.34 -7.25 15.61
N LEU A 19 -5.56 -5.94 15.81
CA LEU A 19 -6.87 -5.44 16.23
C LEU A 19 -7.95 -5.77 15.18
N GLY A 20 -7.67 -5.59 13.89
CA GLY A 20 -8.59 -5.94 12.81
C GLY A 20 -8.97 -7.43 12.76
N LEU A 21 -8.07 -8.33 13.20
CA LEU A 21 -8.37 -9.76 13.35
C LEU A 21 -9.33 -10.06 14.51
N ILE A 22 -9.33 -9.23 15.55
CA ILE A 22 -10.27 -9.33 16.68
C ILE A 22 -11.62 -8.69 16.28
N PHE A 23 -11.58 -7.54 15.62
CA PHE A 23 -12.75 -6.77 15.19
C PHE A 23 -13.18 -7.14 13.76
N THR A 24 -13.64 -8.37 13.55
CA THR A 24 -14.00 -8.89 12.21
C THR A 24 -15.43 -8.58 11.73
N ASN A 25 -16.32 -8.12 12.61
CA ASN A 25 -17.73 -7.81 12.32
C ASN A 25 -17.97 -6.36 11.83
N ILE A 26 -17.05 -5.82 11.02
CA ILE A 26 -17.21 -4.49 10.43
C ILE A 26 -18.10 -4.61 9.17
N PRO A 27 -19.18 -3.83 9.05
CA PRO A 27 -20.01 -3.80 7.84
C PRO A 27 -19.20 -3.45 6.59
N ASP A 28 -19.45 -4.13 5.47
CA ASP A 28 -18.66 -3.93 4.24
C ASP A 28 -18.75 -2.49 3.71
N ARG A 29 -19.91 -1.85 3.88
CA ARG A 29 -20.10 -0.43 3.54
C ARG A 29 -19.15 0.49 4.33
N MET A 30 -18.85 0.18 5.59
CA MET A 30 -17.88 0.96 6.38
C MET A 30 -16.46 0.75 5.88
N LYS A 31 -16.09 -0.48 5.49
CA LYS A 31 -14.76 -0.76 4.89
C LYS A 31 -14.58 0.00 3.59
N GLU A 32 -15.59 -0.03 2.73
CA GLU A 32 -15.59 0.68 1.45
C GLU A 32 -15.49 2.19 1.66
N THR A 33 -16.30 2.76 2.55
CA THR A 33 -16.24 4.19 2.90
C THR A 33 -14.85 4.59 3.42
N ALA A 34 -14.25 3.76 4.27
CA ALA A 34 -12.91 4.00 4.79
C ALA A 34 -11.84 3.98 3.68
N LEU A 35 -11.89 2.99 2.78
CA LEU A 35 -10.97 2.90 1.64
C LEU A 35 -11.12 4.09 0.69
N GLN A 36 -12.36 4.51 0.39
CA GLN A 36 -12.64 5.70 -0.40
C GLN A 36 -12.10 6.97 0.27
N GLY A 37 -12.28 7.09 1.59
CA GLY A 37 -11.73 8.21 2.36
C GLY A 37 -10.20 8.26 2.31
N ILE A 38 -9.52 7.13 2.47
CA ILE A 38 -8.06 7.02 2.32
C ILE A 38 -7.65 7.44 0.91
N GLY A 39 -8.33 6.94 -0.13
CA GLY A 39 -8.05 7.30 -1.52
C GLY A 39 -8.20 8.80 -1.79
N LEU A 40 -9.24 9.43 -1.24
CA LEU A 40 -9.45 10.87 -1.37
C LEU A 40 -8.32 11.68 -0.72
N VAL A 41 -7.88 11.29 0.48
CA VAL A 41 -6.77 11.95 1.17
C VAL A 41 -5.48 11.80 0.37
N VAL A 42 -5.19 10.60 -0.16
CA VAL A 42 -4.00 10.36 -1.00
C VAL A 42 -4.04 11.22 -2.27
N ALA A 43 -5.20 11.36 -2.91
CA ALA A 43 -5.36 12.22 -4.07
C ALA A 43 -5.08 13.70 -3.72
N ILE A 44 -5.60 14.19 -2.60
CA ILE A 44 -5.35 15.55 -2.11
C ILE A 44 -3.83 15.77 -1.88
N ILE A 45 -3.16 14.84 -1.21
CA ILE A 45 -1.71 14.91 -0.96
C ILE A 45 -0.94 14.96 -2.29
N GLY A 46 -1.27 14.07 -3.23
CA GLY A 46 -0.64 14.04 -4.55
C GLY A 46 -0.83 15.35 -5.33
N ILE A 47 -2.02 15.94 -5.29
CA ILE A 47 -2.30 17.25 -5.91
C ILE A 47 -1.48 18.36 -5.26
N GLN A 48 -1.42 18.40 -3.92
CA GLN A 48 -0.62 19.41 -3.21
C GLN A 48 0.87 19.31 -3.58
N MET A 49 1.41 18.08 -3.64
CA MET A 49 2.79 17.85 -4.07
C MET A 49 3.02 18.24 -5.53
N ALA A 50 2.07 17.95 -6.42
CA ALA A 50 2.18 18.30 -7.83
C ALA A 50 2.15 19.82 -8.07
N ILE A 51 1.35 20.56 -7.29
CA ILE A 51 1.29 22.04 -7.38
C ILE A 51 2.61 22.68 -6.91
N GLN A 52 3.27 22.09 -5.91
CA GLN A 52 4.55 22.58 -5.38
C GLN A 52 5.76 22.16 -6.22
N ALA A 53 5.56 21.40 -7.30
CA ALA A 53 6.66 20.86 -8.08
C ALA A 53 7.31 21.91 -8.99
N ASP A 54 8.63 22.07 -8.86
CA ASP A 54 9.41 23.00 -9.69
C ASP A 54 9.60 22.52 -11.13
N ASN A 55 9.71 21.20 -11.35
CA ASN A 55 10.07 20.61 -12.64
C ASN A 55 9.10 19.51 -13.06
N VAL A 56 7.94 19.90 -13.61
CA VAL A 56 6.89 18.98 -14.08
C VAL A 56 7.40 17.99 -15.14
N VAL A 57 8.32 18.42 -16.01
CA VAL A 57 8.93 17.53 -17.03
C VAL A 57 9.67 16.37 -16.40
N LEU A 58 10.41 16.61 -15.30
CA LEU A 58 11.14 15.56 -14.60
C LEU A 58 10.17 14.56 -13.95
N ILE A 59 9.09 15.04 -13.35
CA ILE A 59 8.03 14.19 -12.79
C ILE A 59 7.43 13.30 -13.88
N LEU A 60 7.11 13.88 -15.04
CA LEU A 60 6.56 13.14 -16.19
C LEU A 60 7.53 12.07 -16.67
N LEU A 61 8.83 12.38 -16.81
CA LEU A 61 9.84 11.41 -17.20
C LEU A 61 10.01 10.29 -16.16
N SER A 62 10.05 10.62 -14.87
CA SER A 62 10.13 9.63 -13.79
C SER A 62 8.92 8.70 -13.80
N LEU A 63 7.71 9.23 -14.03
CA LEU A 63 6.49 8.43 -14.10
C LEU A 63 6.49 7.51 -15.34
N LEU A 64 6.90 8.02 -16.51
CA LEU A 64 6.98 7.23 -17.73
C LEU A 64 8.02 6.11 -17.60
N ILE A 65 9.22 6.42 -17.12
CA ILE A 65 10.29 5.43 -16.94
C ILE A 65 9.87 4.38 -15.90
N GLY A 66 9.35 4.83 -14.76
CA GLY A 66 8.89 3.94 -13.69
C GLY A 66 7.76 3.02 -14.14
N SER A 67 6.78 3.53 -14.90
CA SER A 67 5.66 2.73 -15.41
C SER A 67 6.09 1.74 -16.49
N LEU A 68 7.00 2.11 -17.39
CA LEU A 68 7.57 1.21 -18.39
C LEU A 68 8.36 0.08 -17.73
N ILE A 69 9.20 0.41 -16.74
CA ILE A 69 9.97 -0.58 -15.98
C ILE A 69 9.01 -1.50 -15.20
N GLY A 70 8.04 -0.94 -14.48
CA GLY A 70 7.08 -1.71 -13.69
C GLY A 70 6.23 -2.65 -14.54
N THR A 71 5.76 -2.17 -15.69
CA THR A 71 4.98 -2.96 -16.66
C THR A 71 5.84 -4.03 -17.32
N GLY A 72 7.07 -3.70 -17.72
CA GLY A 72 8.01 -4.67 -18.31
C GLY A 72 8.39 -5.78 -17.34
N ILE A 73 8.47 -5.48 -16.04
CA ILE A 73 8.70 -6.48 -14.98
C ILE A 73 7.41 -7.26 -14.64
N GLN A 74 6.23 -6.81 -15.08
CA GLN A 74 4.94 -7.39 -14.73
C GLN A 74 4.74 -7.45 -13.20
N LEU A 75 4.96 -6.31 -12.52
CA LEU A 75 4.95 -6.24 -11.06
C LEU A 75 3.63 -6.73 -10.45
N GLU A 76 2.51 -6.37 -11.08
CA GLU A 76 1.17 -6.80 -10.66
C GLU A 76 0.98 -8.32 -10.76
N ASP A 77 1.39 -8.93 -11.86
CA ASP A 77 1.32 -10.40 -12.03
C ASP A 77 2.18 -11.12 -10.99
N LYS A 78 3.37 -10.59 -10.70
CA LYS A 78 4.24 -11.15 -9.65
C LYS A 78 3.60 -11.08 -8.26
N LEU A 79 2.96 -9.97 -7.91
CA LEU A 79 2.23 -9.83 -6.65
C LEU A 79 1.06 -10.84 -6.58
N ASN A 80 0.31 -10.99 -7.67
CA ASN A 80 -0.77 -11.98 -7.76
C ASN A 80 -0.26 -13.42 -7.63
N ILE A 81 0.86 -13.77 -8.27
CA ILE A 81 1.48 -15.09 -8.17
C ILE A 81 1.94 -15.37 -6.73
N ILE A 82 2.54 -14.38 -6.07
CA ILE A 82 2.97 -14.50 -4.67
C ILE A 82 1.74 -14.72 -3.76
N GLY A 83 0.68 -13.93 -3.95
CA GLY A 83 -0.59 -14.08 -3.23
C GLY A 83 -1.18 -15.48 -3.39
N LYS A 84 -1.28 -15.98 -4.63
CA LYS A 84 -1.77 -17.34 -4.91
C LYS A 84 -0.90 -18.42 -4.28
N LYS A 85 0.42 -18.26 -4.29
CA LYS A 85 1.37 -19.19 -3.66
C LYS A 85 1.20 -19.22 -2.15
N LEU A 86 0.96 -18.06 -1.53
CA LEU A 86 0.69 -17.94 -0.10
C LEU A 86 -0.66 -18.58 0.26
N GLU A 87 -1.70 -18.30 -0.53
CA GLU A 87 -3.01 -18.92 -0.40
C GLU A 87 -2.93 -20.44 -0.48
N THR A 88 -2.25 -21.00 -1.49
CA THR A 88 -2.11 -22.45 -1.65
C THR A 88 -1.35 -23.11 -0.48
N ARG A 89 -0.37 -22.41 0.11
CA ARG A 89 0.38 -22.92 1.27
C ARG A 89 -0.44 -22.89 2.57
N LEU A 90 -1.29 -21.88 2.74
CA LEU A 90 -2.06 -21.67 3.96
C LEU A 90 -3.44 -22.35 3.94
N ASN A 91 -4.08 -22.49 2.77
CA ASN A 91 -5.37 -23.15 2.59
C ASN A 91 -5.32 -24.69 2.63
N LYS A 92 -4.13 -25.30 2.73
CA LYS A 92 -4.01 -26.76 2.97
C LYS A 92 -4.62 -27.23 4.31
N LYS A 93 -5.06 -26.32 5.19
CA LYS A 93 -5.51 -26.65 6.55
C LYS A 93 -6.98 -26.37 6.92
N GLY A 94 -7.85 -25.92 6.02
CA GLY A 94 -9.28 -25.90 6.35
C GLY A 94 -10.17 -24.97 5.54
N ASN A 95 -11.39 -25.44 5.34
CA ASN A 95 -12.53 -24.78 4.69
C ASN A 95 -12.69 -23.30 5.08
N GLY A 96 -12.62 -22.39 4.10
CA GLY A 96 -13.04 -21.01 4.28
C GLY A 96 -12.87 -20.16 3.03
N LYS A 97 -13.99 -19.72 2.45
CA LYS A 97 -14.12 -18.82 1.27
C LYS A 97 -13.61 -17.40 1.54
N ARG A 98 -12.36 -17.21 1.99
CA ARG A 98 -11.73 -15.88 2.04
C ARG A 98 -10.61 -15.82 1.02
N ASN A 99 -10.75 -14.90 0.08
CA ASN A 99 -9.78 -14.64 -0.98
C ASN A 99 -8.50 -14.03 -0.34
N LEU A 100 -7.64 -14.90 0.20
CA LEU A 100 -6.41 -14.47 0.88
C LEU A 100 -5.47 -13.76 -0.08
N THR A 101 -5.50 -14.15 -1.36
CA THR A 101 -4.78 -13.46 -2.44
C THR A 101 -5.22 -12.00 -2.52
N GLU A 102 -6.53 -11.73 -2.56
CA GLU A 102 -7.07 -10.36 -2.62
C GLU A 102 -6.69 -9.56 -1.38
N GLY A 103 -6.85 -10.12 -0.17
CA GLY A 103 -6.45 -9.45 1.07
C GLY A 103 -4.95 -9.12 1.11
N PHE A 104 -4.09 -10.02 0.64
CA PHE A 104 -2.65 -9.81 0.55
C PHE A 104 -2.29 -8.68 -0.45
N VAL A 105 -2.87 -8.72 -1.65
CA VAL A 105 -2.62 -7.71 -2.69
C VAL A 105 -3.11 -6.35 -2.22
N THR A 106 -4.35 -6.26 -1.70
CA THR A 106 -4.91 -5.01 -1.17
C THR A 106 -4.05 -4.43 -0.05
N ALA A 107 -3.65 -5.24 0.94
CA ALA A 107 -2.82 -4.76 2.05
C ALA A 107 -1.43 -4.29 1.58
N THR A 108 -0.81 -5.00 0.63
CA THR A 108 0.48 -4.61 0.06
C THR A 108 0.40 -3.28 -0.67
N LEU A 109 -0.66 -3.10 -1.49
CA LEU A 109 -0.88 -1.86 -2.25
C LEU A 109 -1.15 -0.67 -1.33
N ILE A 110 -1.92 -0.86 -0.25
CA ILE A 110 -2.26 0.23 0.67
C ILE A 110 -1.09 0.60 1.58
N PHE A 111 -0.42 -0.39 2.19
CA PHE A 111 0.53 -0.13 3.28
C PHE A 111 1.99 -0.11 2.85
N VAL A 112 2.38 -0.89 1.84
CA VAL A 112 3.78 -1.05 1.44
C VAL A 112 4.11 -0.20 0.22
N ILE A 113 3.23 -0.24 -0.78
CA ILE A 113 3.38 0.51 -2.04
C ILE A 113 2.65 1.86 -1.97
N GLY A 114 1.83 2.08 -0.95
CA GLY A 114 1.03 3.29 -0.80
C GLY A 114 1.87 4.57 -0.79
N ALA A 115 1.29 5.66 -1.32
CA ALA A 115 1.98 6.93 -1.51
C ALA A 115 2.71 7.42 -0.24
N MET A 116 2.09 7.28 0.94
CA MET A 116 2.68 7.71 2.21
C MET A 116 3.86 6.86 2.67
N ALA A 117 3.95 5.59 2.27
CA ALA A 117 5.12 4.77 2.58
C ALA A 117 6.37 5.26 1.81
N ILE A 118 6.17 5.70 0.57
CA ILE A 118 7.24 6.27 -0.27
C ILE A 118 7.57 7.69 0.19
N VAL A 119 6.58 8.56 0.30
CA VAL A 119 6.77 9.97 0.70
C VAL A 119 7.35 10.04 2.12
N GLY A 120 6.89 9.21 3.06
CA GLY A 120 7.43 9.17 4.41
C GLY A 120 8.88 8.72 4.47
N ALA A 121 9.29 7.76 3.63
CA ALA A 121 10.69 7.33 3.56
C ALA A 121 11.59 8.41 2.93
N ILE A 122 11.10 9.14 1.93
CA ILE A 122 11.79 10.28 1.31
C ILE A 122 11.93 11.41 2.33
N ASP A 123 10.83 11.87 2.94
CA ASP A 123 10.86 12.96 3.91
C ASP A 123 11.74 12.62 5.12
N GLY A 124 11.65 11.40 5.66
CA GLY A 124 12.48 10.96 6.79
C GLY A 124 13.98 10.81 6.46
N GLY A 125 14.33 10.65 5.17
CA GLY A 125 15.71 10.55 4.72
C GLY A 125 16.34 11.88 4.28
N PHE A 126 15.54 12.86 3.86
CA PHE A 126 16.01 14.15 3.33
C PHE A 126 15.76 15.37 4.24
N LYS A 127 14.78 15.36 5.15
CA LYS A 127 14.43 16.51 6.02
C LYS A 127 15.08 16.48 7.41
N GLU A 128 15.98 15.54 7.68
CA GLU A 128 16.95 15.65 8.79
C GLU A 128 18.39 15.67 8.27
#